data_AF-A0A651DJW8-F1
#
_entry.id   AF-A0A651DJW8-F1
#
_cell.length_a   1.000
_cell.length_b   1.000
_cell.length_c   1.000
_cell.angle_alpha   90.00
_cell.angle_beta   90.00
_cell.angle_gamma   90.00
#
_symmetry.space_group_name_H-M   'P 1'
#
loop_
_entity.id
_entity.type
_entity.pdbx_description
1 polymer ?
#
loop_
_entity_poly.entity_id
_entity_poly.type
_entity_poly.pdbx_seq_one_letter_code
_entity_poly.pdbx_strand_id
1 'polypeptide(L)'
;MSHRITAGTTRNRSIVLNTLIVLCFPAIAAVGCADDHTPTSPESLTAIDAHSPRGHMHGANQGVEVGTTAGWFQGEVVTFIYNQPFDCPLPLEDGGMAGSDSNCVLGSATADAPRGGDDPVVYVTVPLFEDTEGITLHCPVAGDCINHPSTIDLSRVFGAGTENALLPPHSHVVDVKRGGWWEIEVNGVTTREAWDAIERERSLDEIRVQQALGTVTPDLDTNLFLFFNVMPRNENRGGPFNR
;
A
#
# COMPACT_ATOMS: atom_id res chain seq x y z
N MET A 1 -24.53 -5.39 43.97
CA MET A 1 -25.68 -5.02 43.12
C MET A 1 -25.13 -4.73 41.73
N SER A 2 -25.48 -5.58 40.77
CA SER A 2 -24.87 -5.67 39.44
C SER A 2 -25.88 -5.23 38.40
N HIS A 3 -25.57 -4.20 37.61
CA HIS A 3 -26.39 -3.80 36.47
C HIS A 3 -25.50 -3.76 35.22
N ARG A 4 -25.61 -4.83 34.42
CA ARG A 4 -25.23 -4.85 33.02
C ARG A 4 -26.34 -4.15 32.23
N ILE A 5 -25.96 -3.19 31.39
CA ILE A 5 -26.81 -2.68 30.32
C ILE A 5 -26.19 -3.15 29.01
N THR A 6 -26.93 -3.98 28.28
CA THR A 6 -26.59 -4.47 26.94
C THR A 6 -27.51 -3.74 25.97
N ALA A 7 -26.97 -2.86 25.13
CA ALA A 7 -27.71 -2.22 24.06
C ALA A 7 -27.27 -2.84 22.73
N GLY A 8 -28.15 -3.64 22.14
CA GLY A 8 -28.00 -4.18 20.79
C GLY A 8 -28.51 -3.16 19.77
N THR A 9 -27.66 -2.77 18.83
CA THR A 9 -28.01 -1.88 17.72
C THR A 9 -28.47 -2.73 16.53
N THR A 10 -29.76 -2.75 16.28
CA THR A 10 -30.38 -3.31 15.06
C THR A 10 -30.09 -2.43 13.86
N ARG A 11 -29.36 -2.94 12.86
CA ARG A 11 -29.18 -2.32 11.53
C ARG A 11 -30.49 -2.44 10.73
N ASN A 12 -31.16 -1.32 10.49
CA ASN A 12 -32.22 -1.20 9.49
C ASN A 12 -31.59 -1.23 8.09
N ARG A 13 -31.85 -2.28 7.31
CA ARG A 13 -31.58 -2.32 5.87
C ARG A 13 -32.84 -1.85 5.13
N SER A 14 -32.81 -0.63 4.62
CA SER A 14 -33.82 -0.13 3.69
C SER A 14 -33.62 -0.79 2.33
N ILE A 15 -34.63 -1.54 1.90
CA ILE A 15 -34.77 -2.13 0.58
C ILE A 15 -35.21 -1.00 -0.37
N VAL A 16 -34.33 -0.54 -1.25
CA VAL A 16 -34.72 0.27 -2.40
C VAL A 16 -34.95 -0.68 -3.57
N LEU A 17 -36.22 -1.01 -3.75
CA LEU A 17 -36.75 -1.69 -4.92
C LEU A 17 -36.83 -0.63 -6.03
N ASN A 18 -36.01 -0.73 -7.08
CA ASN A 18 -36.15 0.15 -8.24
C ASN A 18 -36.32 -0.64 -9.53
N THR A 19 -37.25 -0.13 -10.32
CA THR A 19 -38.01 -0.83 -11.34
C THR A 19 -37.26 -0.90 -12.67
N LEU A 20 -37.23 -2.13 -13.20
CA LEU A 20 -37.28 -2.56 -14.60
C LEU A 20 -37.39 -1.46 -15.70
N ILE A 21 -36.38 -1.37 -16.58
CA ILE A 21 -36.57 -0.96 -17.98
C ILE A 21 -35.89 -2.00 -18.87
N VAL A 22 -36.73 -2.74 -19.60
CA VAL A 22 -36.38 -3.64 -20.69
C VAL A 22 -36.24 -2.80 -21.96
N LEU A 23 -35.08 -2.86 -22.62
CA LEU A 23 -34.93 -2.43 -24.00
C LEU A 23 -34.28 -3.56 -24.81
N CYS A 24 -35.11 -4.22 -25.61
CA CYS A 24 -34.71 -5.08 -26.72
C CYS A 24 -34.02 -4.24 -27.80
N PHE A 25 -32.84 -4.66 -28.24
CA PHE A 25 -32.35 -4.34 -29.58
C PHE A 25 -31.80 -5.61 -30.27
N PRO A 26 -31.97 -5.73 -31.60
CA PRO A 26 -31.87 -6.98 -32.33
C PRO A 26 -30.44 -7.39 -32.67
N ALA A 27 -30.27 -8.71 -32.82
CA ALA A 27 -29.08 -9.37 -33.31
C ALA A 27 -28.74 -8.97 -34.76
N ILE A 28 -27.46 -8.69 -35.01
CA ILE A 28 -26.86 -8.72 -36.35
C ILE A 28 -25.89 -9.89 -36.37
N ALA A 29 -26.23 -10.90 -37.17
CA ALA A 29 -25.37 -12.00 -37.52
C ALA A 29 -24.45 -11.57 -38.67
N ALA A 30 -23.14 -11.74 -38.49
CA ALA A 30 -22.18 -11.77 -39.60
C ALA A 30 -21.56 -13.16 -39.65
N VAL A 31 -21.85 -13.85 -40.74
CA VAL A 31 -21.27 -15.13 -41.16
C VAL A 31 -19.96 -14.84 -41.89
N GLY A 32 -18.89 -15.52 -41.48
CA GLY A 32 -17.63 -15.61 -42.21
C GLY A 32 -16.97 -16.97 -41.97
N CYS A 33 -17.10 -17.86 -42.95
CA CYS A 33 -16.25 -19.03 -43.18
C CYS A 33 -14.98 -18.56 -43.91
N ALA A 34 -13.80 -19.17 -43.92
CA ALA A 34 -13.11 -20.31 -43.32
C ALA A 34 -11.60 -19.92 -43.37
N ASP A 35 -10.68 -20.56 -42.66
CA ASP A 35 -9.93 -21.66 -43.28
C ASP A 35 -9.30 -22.58 -42.23
N ASP A 36 -9.33 -23.85 -42.60
CA ASP A 36 -8.80 -25.03 -41.93
C ASP A 36 -7.27 -25.01 -41.83
N HIS A 37 -6.75 -25.26 -40.63
CA HIS A 37 -5.56 -26.11 -40.45
C HIS A 37 -5.54 -26.72 -39.04
N THR A 38 -5.67 -28.03 -38.99
CA THR A 38 -5.23 -28.93 -37.90
C THR A 38 -4.99 -30.31 -38.57
N PRO A 39 -4.24 -31.27 -38.00
CA PRO A 39 -3.56 -31.28 -36.70
C PRO A 39 -2.15 -31.95 -36.71
N THR A 40 -1.36 -31.70 -35.65
CA THR A 40 -0.50 -32.73 -35.06
C THR A 40 -0.40 -32.51 -33.55
N SER A 41 -0.99 -33.43 -32.80
CA SER A 41 -0.72 -33.77 -31.39
C SER A 41 0.41 -34.82 -31.35
N PRO A 42 0.97 -35.29 -30.21
CA PRO A 42 0.61 -35.06 -28.80
C PRO A 42 1.83 -34.89 -27.83
N GLU A 43 1.53 -34.86 -26.52
CA GLU A 43 2.43 -35.05 -25.35
C GLU A 43 3.36 -33.85 -25.03
N SER A 44 3.28 -33.22 -23.86
CA SER A 44 3.50 -33.84 -22.55
C SER A 44 2.86 -33.00 -21.43
N LEU A 45 2.08 -33.69 -20.59
CA LEU A 45 1.73 -33.25 -19.25
C LEU A 45 3.00 -33.29 -18.39
N THR A 46 3.59 -32.12 -18.17
CA THR A 46 4.34 -31.85 -16.95
C THR A 46 3.86 -30.51 -16.40
N ALA A 47 2.95 -30.61 -15.43
CA ALA A 47 2.83 -29.59 -14.40
C ALA A 47 4.20 -29.46 -13.73
N ILE A 48 4.89 -28.36 -14.02
CA ILE A 48 5.98 -27.87 -13.20
C ILE A 48 5.50 -26.52 -12.71
N ASP A 49 5.36 -26.41 -11.39
CA ASP A 49 5.05 -25.21 -10.64
C ASP A 49 5.60 -23.95 -11.32
N ALA A 50 4.70 -23.09 -11.78
CA ALA A 50 5.01 -21.68 -11.92
C ALA A 50 5.10 -21.10 -10.51
N HIS A 51 6.16 -21.45 -9.77
CA HIS A 51 6.78 -20.49 -8.89
C HIS A 51 7.29 -19.38 -9.79
N SER A 52 6.40 -18.43 -10.10
CA SER A 52 6.78 -17.14 -10.65
C SER A 52 7.93 -16.66 -9.77
N PRO A 53 9.10 -16.30 -10.33
CA PRO A 53 10.19 -15.83 -9.52
C PRO A 53 9.68 -14.57 -8.83
N ARG A 54 9.32 -14.69 -7.55
CA ARG A 54 9.06 -13.54 -6.67
C ARG A 54 10.37 -12.77 -6.67
N GLY A 55 10.48 -11.81 -7.58
CA GLY A 55 11.62 -10.95 -7.70
C GLY A 55 11.64 -10.09 -6.45
N HIS A 56 12.32 -10.58 -5.41
CA HIS A 56 12.60 -9.81 -4.22
C HIS A 56 13.53 -8.69 -4.67
N MET A 57 12.97 -7.54 -5.02
CA MET A 57 13.75 -6.40 -5.46
C MET A 57 14.34 -5.74 -4.21
N HIS A 58 15.67 -5.65 -4.15
CA HIS A 58 16.32 -4.83 -3.13
C HIS A 58 16.09 -3.36 -3.50
N GLY A 59 15.66 -2.58 -2.50
CA GLY A 59 15.43 -1.14 -2.65
C GLY A 59 16.68 -0.34 -3.00
N ALA A 60 16.51 0.96 -3.19
CA ALA A 60 17.53 1.90 -3.67
C ALA A 60 18.84 1.92 -2.86
N ASN A 61 18.85 1.43 -1.62
CA ASN A 61 20.05 1.25 -0.79
C ASN A 61 20.84 -0.04 -1.10
N GLN A 62 21.14 -0.26 -2.39
CA GLN A 62 22.28 -1.02 -2.96
C GLN A 62 22.96 -2.07 -2.06
N GLY A 63 22.23 -3.06 -1.55
CA GLY A 63 22.84 -4.22 -0.86
C GLY A 63 23.12 -4.06 0.64
N VAL A 64 22.50 -3.10 1.33
CA VAL A 64 22.48 -3.11 2.80
C VAL A 64 21.48 -4.17 3.29
N GLU A 65 21.98 -5.26 3.88
CA GLU A 65 21.17 -6.40 4.34
C GLU A 65 20.18 -6.01 5.46
N VAL A 66 20.55 -5.02 6.29
CA VAL A 66 19.74 -4.54 7.42
C VAL A 66 19.86 -3.02 7.56
N GLY A 67 18.73 -2.33 7.68
CA GLY A 67 18.71 -0.90 8.00
C GLY A 67 17.50 -0.50 8.83
N THR A 68 17.38 0.80 9.13
CA THR A 68 16.34 1.30 10.02
C THR A 68 15.76 2.62 9.56
N THR A 69 14.49 2.85 9.87
CA THR A 69 13.85 4.18 9.85
C THR A 69 13.23 4.46 11.21
N ALA A 70 12.90 5.72 11.46
CA ALA A 70 11.93 6.05 12.49
C ALA A 70 10.50 5.66 12.05
N GLY A 71 9.58 5.64 13.00
CA GLY A 71 8.16 5.40 12.82
C GLY A 71 7.38 6.08 13.93
N TRP A 72 6.07 6.24 13.76
CA TRP A 72 5.15 6.73 14.79
C TRP A 72 4.24 5.62 15.29
N PHE A 73 4.05 5.54 16.60
CA PHE A 73 3.14 4.60 17.25
C PHE A 73 2.60 5.19 18.55
N GLN A 74 1.29 5.41 18.61
CA GLN A 74 0.57 5.81 19.83
C GLN A 74 1.24 6.95 20.62
N GLY A 75 1.63 8.04 19.95
CA GLY A 75 2.27 9.20 20.59
C GLY A 75 3.79 9.10 20.70
N GLU A 76 4.38 7.95 20.39
CA GLU A 76 5.83 7.72 20.48
C GLU A 76 6.50 7.69 19.11
N VAL A 77 7.77 8.09 19.09
CA VAL A 77 8.68 7.71 18.00
C VAL A 77 9.18 6.30 18.31
N VAL A 78 9.13 5.41 17.32
CA VAL A 78 9.63 4.05 17.35
C VAL A 78 10.70 3.84 16.28
N THR A 79 11.38 2.70 16.30
CA THR A 79 12.35 2.31 15.26
C THR A 79 11.82 1.12 14.49
N PHE A 80 11.79 1.21 13.16
CA PHE A 80 11.53 0.08 12.28
C PHE A 80 12.85 -0.51 11.84
N ILE A 81 13.00 -1.82 12.01
CA ILE A 81 14.19 -2.56 11.56
C ILE A 81 13.82 -3.43 10.37
N TYR A 82 14.41 -3.12 9.22
CA TYR A 82 14.23 -3.82 7.96
C TYR A 82 15.36 -4.82 7.79
N ASN A 83 15.03 -6.06 7.50
CA ASN A 83 16.00 -7.14 7.26
C ASN A 83 15.57 -8.08 6.12
N GLN A 84 14.54 -7.71 5.37
CA GLN A 84 14.14 -8.33 4.11
C GLN A 84 13.72 -7.22 3.13
N PRO A 85 13.88 -7.45 1.81
CA PRO A 85 13.37 -6.53 0.78
C PRO A 85 11.84 -6.47 0.79
N PHE A 86 11.30 -5.45 0.11
CA PHE A 86 9.85 -5.33 -0.13
C PHE A 86 9.35 -6.38 -1.12
N ASP A 87 8.02 -6.55 -1.17
CA ASP A 87 7.35 -7.38 -2.18
C ASP A 87 6.17 -6.60 -2.78
N CYS A 88 5.95 -6.77 -4.08
CA CYS A 88 4.86 -6.15 -4.82
C CYS A 88 4.16 -7.20 -5.69
N PRO A 89 3.32 -8.05 -5.09
CA PRO A 89 2.78 -9.20 -5.78
C PRO A 89 1.79 -8.81 -6.87
N LEU A 90 1.77 -9.63 -7.92
CA LEU A 90 0.87 -9.56 -9.05
C LEU A 90 0.15 -10.92 -9.20
N PRO A 91 -1.08 -10.97 -9.74
CA PRO A 91 -1.81 -9.85 -10.35
C PRO A 91 -2.41 -8.88 -9.33
N LEU A 92 -2.80 -7.69 -9.81
CA LEU A 92 -3.56 -6.72 -9.02
C LEU A 92 -5.02 -7.15 -8.91
N GLU A 93 -5.72 -6.68 -7.87
CA GLU A 93 -7.15 -6.97 -7.68
C GLU A 93 -8.02 -6.45 -8.84
N ASP A 94 -7.61 -5.34 -9.46
CA ASP A 94 -8.29 -4.78 -10.64
C ASP A 94 -8.02 -5.55 -11.95
N GLY A 95 -7.22 -6.62 -11.89
CA GLY A 95 -6.83 -7.44 -13.04
C GLY A 95 -5.80 -6.78 -13.96
N GLY A 96 -5.33 -5.57 -13.63
CA GLY A 96 -4.29 -4.86 -14.34
C GLY A 96 -2.89 -5.32 -13.93
N MET A 97 -1.91 -4.70 -14.58
CA MET A 97 -0.49 -4.81 -14.24
C MET A 97 0.02 -3.48 -13.68
N ALA A 98 1.17 -3.52 -13.03
CA ALA A 98 1.93 -2.33 -12.67
C ALA A 98 2.67 -1.76 -13.88
N GLY A 99 2.74 -0.43 -13.98
CA GLY A 99 3.55 0.27 -14.97
C GLY A 99 4.95 0.70 -14.46
N SER A 100 5.27 0.42 -13.20
CA SER A 100 6.54 0.76 -12.56
C SER A 100 7.58 -0.34 -12.72
N ASP A 101 8.86 0.04 -12.71
CA ASP A 101 9.97 -0.93 -12.75
C ASP A 101 10.00 -1.85 -11.51
N SER A 102 9.46 -1.37 -10.39
CA SER A 102 9.35 -2.12 -9.14
C SER A 102 8.16 -3.07 -9.07
N ASN A 103 7.23 -2.99 -10.03
CA ASN A 103 5.91 -3.61 -10.01
C ASN A 103 4.98 -3.13 -8.88
N CYS A 104 5.36 -2.09 -8.15
CA CYS A 104 4.56 -1.52 -7.06
C CYS A 104 3.61 -0.46 -7.58
N VAL A 105 2.39 -0.44 -7.05
CA VAL A 105 1.28 0.40 -7.51
C VAL A 105 0.57 1.02 -6.31
N LEU A 106 0.25 2.30 -6.44
CA LEU A 106 -0.72 2.98 -5.59
C LEU A 106 -2.11 2.97 -6.25
N GLY A 107 -3.14 2.72 -5.44
CA GLY A 107 -4.54 2.73 -5.87
C GLY A 107 -5.07 1.38 -6.34
N SER A 108 -4.37 0.28 -6.04
CA SER A 108 -4.85 -1.08 -6.28
C SER A 108 -4.11 -2.06 -5.38
N ALA A 109 -4.86 -2.90 -4.67
CA ALA A 109 -4.30 -3.98 -3.87
C ALA A 109 -3.82 -5.15 -4.75
N THR A 110 -3.08 -6.08 -4.15
CA THR A 110 -2.77 -7.36 -4.79
C THR A 110 -3.94 -8.34 -4.68
N ALA A 111 -4.20 -9.15 -5.71
CA ALA A 111 -5.18 -10.22 -5.63
C ALA A 111 -4.77 -11.34 -4.66
N ASP A 112 -3.45 -11.49 -4.44
CA ASP A 112 -2.88 -12.54 -3.61
C ASP A 112 -1.88 -11.95 -2.62
N ALA A 113 -2.32 -11.71 -1.38
CA ALA A 113 -1.41 -11.29 -0.32
C ALA A 113 -0.30 -12.35 -0.13
N PRO A 114 0.98 -11.97 0.10
CA PRO A 114 2.12 -12.89 0.14
C PRO A 114 1.96 -14.07 1.12
N ARG A 115 1.10 -13.92 2.13
CA ARG A 115 0.90 -14.89 3.22
C ARG A 115 -0.55 -15.34 3.46
N GLY A 116 -1.53 -14.85 2.72
CA GLY A 116 -2.94 -15.27 2.87
C GLY A 116 -3.49 -15.17 4.30
N GLY A 117 -3.09 -14.17 5.08
CA GLY A 117 -3.54 -13.93 6.46
C GLY A 117 -3.56 -12.45 6.82
N ASP A 118 -3.96 -12.12 8.05
CA ASP A 118 -4.12 -10.74 8.54
C ASP A 118 -2.75 -10.09 8.86
N ASP A 119 -2.07 -9.63 7.81
CA ASP A 119 -0.88 -8.78 7.95
C ASP A 119 -1.32 -7.40 8.48
N PRO A 120 -0.60 -6.81 9.45
CA PRO A 120 -0.94 -5.50 9.97
C PRO A 120 -0.66 -4.41 8.92
N VAL A 121 -1.37 -3.30 9.00
CA VAL A 121 -1.19 -2.16 8.09
C VAL A 121 -0.18 -1.17 8.67
N VAL A 122 0.77 -0.75 7.84
CA VAL A 122 1.53 0.49 8.06
C VAL A 122 0.96 1.58 7.17
N TYR A 123 0.63 2.70 7.80
CA TYR A 123 0.11 3.87 7.11
C TYR A 123 1.29 4.74 6.68
N VAL A 124 1.44 4.90 5.38
CA VAL A 124 2.45 5.77 4.77
C VAL A 124 1.83 7.13 4.50
N THR A 125 2.36 8.14 5.17
CA THR A 125 1.85 9.52 5.11
C THR A 125 2.76 10.37 4.24
N VAL A 126 2.20 10.94 3.17
CA VAL A 126 2.92 11.70 2.13
C VAL A 126 2.48 13.16 2.17
N PRO A 127 3.39 14.15 2.24
CA PRO A 127 3.02 15.55 2.13
C PRO A 127 2.67 15.91 0.67
N LEU A 128 1.49 16.47 0.46
CA LEU A 128 1.00 16.96 -0.83
C LEU A 128 0.90 18.50 -0.90
N PHE A 129 1.56 19.20 0.04
CA PHE A 129 1.67 20.65 0.10
C PHE A 129 3.09 21.10 -0.28
N GLU A 130 3.23 22.36 -0.71
CA GLU A 130 4.51 22.89 -1.25
C GLU A 130 5.57 23.17 -0.15
N ASP A 131 5.16 23.64 1.03
CA ASP A 131 6.07 24.02 2.13
C ASP A 131 6.47 22.82 3.00
N THR A 132 7.34 21.95 2.49
CA THR A 132 7.83 20.78 3.23
C THR A 132 9.09 21.05 4.03
N GLU A 133 9.51 22.30 4.20
CA GLU A 133 10.73 22.61 4.96
C GLU A 133 10.53 22.35 6.46
N GLY A 134 11.45 21.59 7.05
CA GLY A 134 11.49 21.34 8.50
C GLY A 134 10.47 20.32 9.03
N ILE A 135 9.71 19.66 8.15
CA ILE A 135 8.81 18.58 8.56
C ILE A 135 9.59 17.27 8.82
N THR A 136 9.11 16.42 9.72
CA THR A 136 9.75 15.11 9.97
C THR A 136 9.37 14.09 8.91
N LEU A 137 10.32 13.73 8.03
CA LEU A 137 10.22 12.63 7.07
C LEU A 137 11.09 11.45 7.50
N HIS A 138 10.51 10.26 7.64
CA HIS A 138 11.27 9.04 7.94
C HIS A 138 12.06 8.54 6.72
N CYS A 139 11.54 8.79 5.53
CA CYS A 139 12.18 8.58 4.23
C CYS A 139 12.21 9.93 3.48
N PRO A 140 13.23 10.78 3.68
CA PRO A 140 13.22 12.16 3.16
C PRO A 140 13.63 12.30 1.69
N VAL A 141 14.29 11.30 1.11
CA VAL A 141 14.80 11.36 -0.26
C VAL A 141 13.89 10.53 -1.18
N ALA A 142 13.38 11.17 -2.23
CA ALA A 142 12.50 10.51 -3.19
C ALA A 142 13.22 9.33 -3.85
N GLY A 143 12.57 8.16 -3.85
CA GLY A 143 13.11 6.92 -4.40
C GLY A 143 14.29 6.34 -3.65
N ASP A 144 14.70 6.89 -2.50
CA ASP A 144 15.81 6.39 -1.69
C ASP A 144 15.40 6.18 -0.23
N CYS A 145 14.76 5.04 0.03
CA CYS A 145 14.54 4.54 1.38
C CYS A 145 14.93 3.08 1.50
N ILE A 146 15.44 2.70 2.68
CA ILE A 146 15.91 1.34 2.96
C ILE A 146 14.80 0.31 2.72
N ASN A 147 15.07 -0.70 1.90
CA ASN A 147 14.12 -1.78 1.56
C ASN A 147 12.75 -1.31 1.06
N HIS A 148 12.67 -0.11 0.48
CA HIS A 148 11.50 0.39 -0.24
C HIS A 148 11.76 0.35 -1.75
N PRO A 149 10.72 0.32 -2.60
CA PRO A 149 10.91 0.48 -4.02
C PRO A 149 11.45 1.87 -4.36
N SER A 150 12.32 1.97 -5.36
CA SER A 150 12.80 3.27 -5.85
C SER A 150 11.75 4.02 -6.66
N THR A 151 10.84 3.29 -7.32
CA THR A 151 9.75 3.83 -8.13
C THR A 151 8.41 3.18 -7.77
N ILE A 152 7.32 3.85 -8.08
CA ILE A 152 5.95 3.37 -7.85
C ILE A 152 5.04 3.87 -8.98
N ASP A 153 4.07 3.04 -9.36
CA ASP A 153 3.06 3.39 -10.34
C ASP A 153 1.94 4.14 -9.64
N LEU A 154 1.81 5.41 -9.98
CA LEU A 154 0.77 6.29 -9.44
C LEU A 154 -0.36 6.54 -10.46
N SER A 155 -0.36 5.87 -11.61
CA SER A 155 -1.24 6.18 -12.74
C SER A 155 -2.72 5.99 -12.45
N ARG A 156 -3.06 5.14 -11.48
CA ARG A 156 -4.44 4.94 -11.01
C ARG A 156 -4.98 6.11 -10.20
N VAL A 157 -4.09 6.92 -9.63
CA VAL A 157 -4.46 8.08 -8.79
C VAL A 157 -4.27 9.38 -9.56
N PHE A 158 -3.16 9.53 -10.29
CA PHE A 158 -2.78 10.78 -10.95
C PHE A 158 -2.87 10.73 -12.49
N GLY A 159 -3.24 9.58 -13.06
CA GLY A 159 -3.43 9.41 -14.50
C GLY A 159 -2.17 9.03 -15.27
N ALA A 160 -2.31 8.93 -16.60
CA ALA A 160 -1.21 8.50 -17.46
C ALA A 160 0.02 9.42 -17.38
N GLY A 161 1.22 8.82 -17.47
CA GLY A 161 2.49 9.52 -17.35
C GLY A 161 3.12 9.49 -15.96
N THR A 162 2.46 8.85 -14.97
CA THR A 162 2.97 8.66 -13.61
C THR A 162 3.24 7.19 -13.26
N GLU A 163 3.42 6.34 -14.26
CA GLU A 163 3.56 4.88 -14.11
C GLU A 163 4.88 4.47 -13.44
N ASN A 164 5.92 5.28 -13.53
CA ASN A 164 7.24 4.98 -12.95
C ASN A 164 7.79 6.18 -12.18
N ALA A 165 6.92 6.81 -11.37
CA ALA A 165 7.30 7.94 -10.54
C ALA A 165 8.30 7.50 -9.46
N LEU A 166 9.21 8.38 -9.04
CA LEU A 166 10.02 8.12 -7.84
C LEU A 166 9.10 7.99 -6.63
N LEU A 167 9.42 7.05 -5.74
CA LEU A 167 8.67 6.91 -4.48
C LEU A 167 8.74 8.24 -3.71
N PRO A 168 7.61 8.91 -3.41
CA PRO A 168 7.63 10.21 -2.76
C PRO A 168 8.26 10.14 -1.36
N PRO A 169 8.87 11.24 -0.86
CA PRO A 169 9.25 11.33 0.55
C PRO A 169 8.05 11.14 1.47
N HIS A 170 8.23 10.40 2.57
CA HIS A 170 7.11 10.02 3.43
C HIS A 170 7.53 9.70 4.88
N SER A 171 6.52 9.58 5.73
CA SER A 171 6.62 9.07 7.10
C SER A 171 5.70 7.87 7.31
N HIS A 172 5.90 7.14 8.40
CA HIS A 172 5.20 5.89 8.69
C HIS A 172 4.50 5.95 10.05
N VAL A 173 3.27 5.45 10.09
CA VAL A 173 2.46 5.31 11.30
C VAL A 173 1.96 3.87 11.41
N VAL A 174 2.11 3.28 12.59
CA VAL A 174 1.55 1.95 12.92
C VAL A 174 0.69 2.06 14.16
N ASP A 175 -0.32 1.18 14.27
CA ASP A 175 -1.24 1.10 15.40
C ASP A 175 -1.02 -0.14 16.28
N VAL A 176 -0.14 -1.04 15.85
CA VAL A 176 0.32 -2.23 16.60
C VAL A 176 1.85 -2.34 16.61
N LYS A 177 2.41 -2.98 17.65
CA LYS A 177 3.84 -3.33 17.72
C LYS A 177 4.01 -4.80 17.34
N ARG A 178 4.41 -5.06 16.09
CA ARG A 178 4.60 -6.42 15.54
C ARG A 178 5.89 -6.49 14.71
N GLY A 179 6.33 -7.70 14.43
CA GLY A 179 7.36 -8.00 13.44
C GLY A 179 6.83 -8.88 12.32
N GLY A 180 7.36 -8.69 11.12
CA GLY A 180 7.00 -9.47 9.93
C GLY A 180 6.65 -8.60 8.74
N TRP A 181 5.85 -9.16 7.83
CA TRP A 181 5.25 -8.44 6.71
C TRP A 181 4.15 -7.49 7.17
N TRP A 182 4.04 -6.37 6.47
CA TRP A 182 3.07 -5.30 6.66
C TRP A 182 2.45 -4.93 5.32
N GLU A 183 1.14 -4.80 5.30
CA GLU A 183 0.40 -4.14 4.22
C GLU A 183 0.67 -2.64 4.26
N ILE A 184 0.72 -1.99 3.10
CA ILE A 184 0.79 -0.53 3.03
C ILE A 184 -0.54 0.06 2.55
N GLU A 185 -1.03 0.99 3.35
CA GLU A 185 -2.01 1.98 2.91
C GLU A 185 -1.36 3.36 2.90
N VAL A 186 -1.64 4.16 1.87
CA VAL A 186 -1.05 5.50 1.71
C VAL A 186 -2.11 6.57 1.94
N ASN A 187 -1.76 7.62 2.67
CA ASN A 187 -2.58 8.83 2.78
C ASN A 187 -1.75 10.08 2.45
N GLY A 188 -2.37 11.00 1.73
CA GLY A 188 -1.79 12.29 1.35
C GLY A 188 -2.26 13.40 2.29
N VAL A 189 -1.34 14.14 2.88
CA VAL A 189 -1.62 15.30 3.74
C VAL A 189 -1.59 16.55 2.90
N THR A 190 -2.68 17.33 2.89
CA THR A 190 -2.82 18.45 1.95
C THR A 190 -2.47 19.80 2.55
N THR A 191 -2.23 19.88 3.86
CA THR A 191 -1.84 21.13 4.53
C THR A 191 -0.71 20.92 5.54
N ARG A 192 0.08 21.98 5.76
CA ARG A 192 1.15 21.99 6.76
C ARG A 192 0.60 21.78 8.17
N GLU A 193 -0.54 22.39 8.49
CA GLU A 193 -1.15 22.30 9.82
C GLU A 193 -1.59 20.88 10.16
N ALA A 194 -2.10 20.14 9.17
CA ALA A 194 -2.47 18.74 9.35
C ALA A 194 -1.22 17.87 9.57
N TRP A 195 -0.14 18.13 8.83
CA TRP A 195 1.13 17.45 9.04
C TRP A 195 1.67 17.68 10.46
N ASP A 196 1.73 18.94 10.89
CA ASP A 196 2.20 19.31 12.22
C ASP A 196 1.34 18.68 13.34
N ALA A 197 0.05 18.47 13.08
CA ALA A 197 -0.83 17.76 14.00
C ALA A 197 -0.49 16.27 14.09
N ILE A 198 -0.34 15.59 12.95
CA ILE A 198 0.06 14.18 12.89
C ILE A 198 1.45 13.98 13.51
N GLU A 199 2.41 14.85 13.24
CA GLU A 199 3.76 14.77 13.79
C GLU A 199 3.81 14.98 15.32
N ARG A 200 2.89 15.79 15.85
CA ARG A 200 2.74 16.02 17.29
C ARG A 200 2.11 14.82 17.99
N GLU A 201 1.01 14.30 17.45
CA GLU A 201 0.23 13.23 18.09
C GLU A 201 0.74 11.81 17.76
N ARG A 202 1.43 11.63 16.63
CA ARG A 202 2.14 10.40 16.24
C ARG A 202 1.28 9.15 16.34
N SER A 203 0.05 9.24 15.84
CA SER A 203 -0.95 8.18 15.97
C SER A 203 -1.85 8.10 14.76
N LEU A 204 -2.37 6.90 14.50
CA LEU A 204 -3.39 6.68 13.48
C LEU A 204 -4.68 7.45 13.79
N ASP A 205 -5.03 7.57 15.07
CA ASP A 205 -6.22 8.32 15.50
C ASP A 205 -6.18 9.76 15.01
N GLU A 206 -5.02 10.42 15.04
CA GLU A 206 -4.88 11.78 14.52
C GLU A 206 -5.01 11.82 12.98
N ILE A 207 -4.51 10.83 12.25
CA ILE A 207 -4.77 10.71 10.80
C ILE A 207 -6.28 10.65 10.56
N ARG A 208 -7.03 9.88 11.36
CA ARG A 208 -8.51 9.79 11.24
C ARG A 208 -9.20 11.12 11.51
N VAL A 209 -8.71 11.89 12.49
CA VAL A 209 -9.21 13.25 12.75
C VAL A 209 -8.99 14.14 11.51
N GLN A 210 -7.78 14.15 10.94
CA GLN A 210 -7.46 14.98 9.79
C GLN A 210 -8.22 14.55 8.51
N GLN A 211 -8.46 13.25 8.32
CA GLN A 211 -9.32 12.75 7.24
C GLN A 211 -10.76 13.26 7.38
N ALA A 212 -11.31 13.26 8.60
CA ALA A 212 -12.66 13.79 8.87
C ALA A 212 -12.76 15.31 8.63
N LEU A 213 -11.63 16.03 8.76
CA LEU A 213 -11.52 17.45 8.43
C LEU A 213 -11.28 17.72 6.94
N GLY A 214 -11.01 16.68 6.14
CA GLY A 214 -10.71 16.80 4.71
C GLY A 214 -9.32 17.34 4.40
N THR A 215 -8.40 17.33 5.38
CA THR A 215 -7.00 17.78 5.22
C THR A 215 -6.02 16.63 4.97
N VAL A 216 -6.53 15.39 4.99
CA VAL A 216 -5.82 14.17 4.61
C VAL A 216 -6.73 13.35 3.70
N THR A 217 -6.18 12.77 2.63
CA THR A 217 -6.94 11.89 1.73
C THR A 217 -7.45 10.65 2.47
N PRO A 218 -8.47 9.95 1.95
CA PRO A 218 -8.71 8.56 2.34
C PRO A 218 -7.44 7.73 2.21
N ASP A 219 -7.41 6.61 2.92
CA ASP A 219 -6.38 5.60 2.72
C ASP A 219 -6.53 5.00 1.32
N LEU A 220 -5.39 4.88 0.64
CA LEU A 220 -5.29 4.33 -0.70
C LEU A 220 -4.53 3.02 -0.63
N ASP A 221 -5.15 1.97 -1.15
CA ASP A 221 -4.55 0.64 -1.18
C ASP A 221 -3.30 0.60 -2.07
N THR A 222 -2.41 -0.33 -1.76
CA THR A 222 -1.26 -0.66 -2.60
C THR A 222 -1.11 -2.17 -2.71
N ASN A 223 -0.39 -2.63 -3.72
CA ASN A 223 0.10 -4.01 -3.75
C ASN A 223 1.45 -4.17 -3.04
N LEU A 224 1.95 -3.13 -2.35
CA LEU A 224 3.27 -3.09 -1.75
C LEU A 224 3.23 -3.60 -0.31
N PHE A 225 4.17 -4.48 0.02
CA PHE A 225 4.40 -5.02 1.34
C PHE A 225 5.82 -4.72 1.82
N LEU A 226 5.96 -4.40 3.10
CA LEU A 226 7.27 -4.21 3.75
C LEU A 226 7.49 -5.25 4.83
N PHE A 227 8.74 -5.65 5.03
CA PHE A 227 9.11 -6.52 6.14
C PHE A 227 9.95 -5.76 7.16
N PHE A 228 9.40 -5.55 8.35
CA PHE A 228 10.13 -4.93 9.45
C PHE A 228 9.62 -5.34 10.83
N ASN A 229 10.44 -5.04 11.84
CA ASN A 229 10.11 -5.17 13.25
C ASN A 229 9.97 -3.78 13.88
N VAL A 230 8.90 -3.59 14.66
CA VAL A 230 8.70 -2.37 15.47
C VAL A 230 9.41 -2.51 16.81
N MET A 231 10.38 -1.63 17.06
CA MET A 231 11.15 -1.58 18.29
C MET A 231 10.93 -0.25 19.02
N PRO A 232 11.03 -0.20 20.36
CA PRO A 232 11.15 1.07 21.06
C PRO A 232 12.30 1.91 20.48
N ARG A 233 12.18 3.24 20.51
CA ARG A 233 13.27 4.10 20.06
C ARG A 233 14.53 3.82 20.87
N ASN A 234 15.60 3.45 20.19
CA ASN A 234 16.89 3.28 20.82
C ASN A 234 17.54 4.66 21.05
N GLU A 235 17.13 5.38 22.10
CA GLU A 235 17.76 6.65 22.48
C GLU A 235 19.25 6.50 22.88
N ASN A 236 19.68 5.26 23.18
CA ASN A 236 21.03 4.93 23.65
C ASN A 236 21.98 4.35 22.59
N ARG A 237 21.57 4.24 21.31
CA ARG A 237 22.49 3.91 20.22
C ARG A 237 22.68 5.16 19.37
N GLY A 238 23.61 6.02 19.79
CA GLY A 238 24.24 7.00 18.91
C GLY A 238 24.94 6.27 17.78
N GLY A 239 24.18 5.89 16.75
CA GLY A 239 24.70 5.40 15.48
C GLY A 239 25.32 6.56 14.69
N PRO A 240 26.26 6.28 13.77
CA PRO A 240 27.12 7.28 13.15
C PRO A 240 26.41 8.25 12.18
N PHE A 241 25.10 8.12 11.99
CA PHE A 241 24.31 8.90 11.03
C PHE A 241 23.54 10.09 11.63
N ASN A 242 23.71 10.38 12.92
CA ASN A 242 23.34 11.71 13.45
C ASN A 242 24.50 12.68 13.21
N ARG A 243 24.67 13.14 11.97
CA ARG A 243 25.41 14.34 11.61
C ARG A 243 24.86 14.96 10.34
#